data_AF-A0A930X5B7-F1
#
_entry.id   AF-A0A930X5B7-F1
#
_cell.length_a   1.000
_cell.length_b   1.000
_cell.length_c   1.000
_cell.angle_alpha   90.00
_cell.angle_beta   90.00
_cell.angle_gamma   90.00
#
_symmetry.space_group_name_H-M   'P 1'
#
loop_
_entity.id
_entity.type
_entity.pdbx_description
1 polymer ?
#
loop_
_entity_poly.entity_id
_entity_poly.type
_entity_poly.pdbx_seq_one_letter_code
_entity_poly.pdbx_strand_id
1 'polypeptide(L)'
;MSAPSQPSEELKQLLGQSLRLRQDLIQRVIARDFEGNASAFGRSLELQAQPHHKTVLRWARQQQGLPKSPQRLLALAQALDVDPFLLLQFDPALVLQACRQASWNLSWGSIHKALAILNGLLALTPEAWPPPELAEGFDGEWYCEDFVHDPRAGRHFFQAFEVLPEHFYAPEGHFEAARDPQLWYLAYRDISLKQDEPEPLSYWRPFGLIWTENQRLQLLQFSGLQDAAELNPDCRFAFEVFFGQGAAMFRMASLHPFELQRVSDTAADLPRVRFGFPE
;
A
#
# COMPACT_ATOMS: atom_id res chain seq x y z
N MET A 1 -14.35 26.41 5.04
CA MET A 1 -14.11 24.98 4.70
C MET A 1 -15.36 24.22 5.09
N SER A 2 -16.07 23.63 4.14
CA SER A 2 -17.22 22.77 4.42
C SER A 2 -16.75 21.51 5.17
N ALA A 3 -17.53 21.05 6.14
CA ALA A 3 -17.18 19.83 6.87
C ALA A 3 -17.11 18.64 5.89
N PRO A 4 -16.12 17.74 6.03
CA PRO A 4 -16.06 16.52 5.23
C PRO A 4 -17.34 15.72 5.44
N SER A 5 -18.07 15.48 4.35
CA SER A 5 -19.30 14.70 4.36
C SER A 5 -18.96 13.22 4.53
N GLN A 6 -19.68 12.49 5.38
CA GLN A 6 -19.58 11.03 5.36
C GLN A 6 -19.95 10.52 3.95
N PRO A 7 -19.28 9.48 3.43
CA PRO A 7 -19.65 8.91 2.14
C PRO A 7 -21.09 8.39 2.25
N SER A 8 -21.84 8.54 1.16
CA SER A 8 -23.23 8.09 1.12
C SER A 8 -23.32 6.60 1.48
N GLU A 9 -24.40 6.21 2.15
CA GLU A 9 -24.64 4.79 2.47
C GLU A 9 -24.71 3.93 1.20
N GLU A 10 -25.17 4.51 0.08
CA GLU A 10 -25.12 3.90 -1.25
C GLU A 10 -23.68 3.57 -1.68
N LEU A 11 -22.74 4.51 -1.55
CA LEU A 11 -21.32 4.26 -1.89
C LEU A 11 -20.69 3.18 -1.01
N LYS A 12 -20.99 3.18 0.30
CA LYS A 12 -20.53 2.12 1.22
C LYS A 12 -21.08 0.76 0.80
N GLN A 13 -22.36 0.72 0.42
CA GLN A 13 -23.01 -0.50 -0.06
C GLN A 13 -22.38 -1.00 -1.36
N LEU A 14 -22.14 -0.12 -2.34
CA LEU A 14 -21.47 -0.45 -3.60
C LEU A 14 -20.06 -0.98 -3.36
N LEU A 15 -19.28 -0.31 -2.50
CA LEU A 15 -17.95 -0.78 -2.10
C LEU A 15 -18.01 -2.18 -1.48
N GLY A 16 -18.88 -2.38 -0.49
CA GLY A 16 -19.05 -3.69 0.16
C GLY A 16 -19.51 -4.77 -0.81
N GLN A 17 -20.37 -4.44 -1.77
CA GLN A 17 -20.83 -5.35 -2.82
C GLN A 17 -19.74 -5.66 -3.87
N SER A 18 -18.79 -4.75 -4.11
CA SER A 18 -17.65 -4.98 -5.01
C SER A 18 -16.53 -5.80 -4.35
N LEU A 19 -16.45 -5.76 -3.01
CA LEU A 19 -15.32 -6.31 -2.26
C LEU A 19 -15.25 -7.84 -2.37
N ARG A 20 -14.14 -8.37 -2.87
CA ARG A 20 -13.86 -9.82 -2.94
C ARG A 20 -12.43 -10.10 -2.47
N LEU A 21 -12.14 -11.37 -2.17
CA LEU A 21 -10.75 -11.82 -2.06
C LEU A 21 -10.18 -12.04 -3.47
N ARG A 22 -8.94 -11.61 -3.70
CA ARG A 22 -8.14 -11.86 -4.91
C ARG A 22 -7.74 -13.34 -5.00
N GLN A 23 -8.69 -14.17 -5.41
CA GLN A 23 -8.47 -15.62 -5.50
C GLN A 23 -7.37 -15.98 -6.49
N ASP A 24 -7.24 -15.22 -7.56
CA ASP A 24 -6.20 -15.37 -8.56
C ASP A 24 -4.80 -15.15 -7.95
N LEU A 25 -4.63 -14.13 -7.11
CA LEU A 25 -3.36 -13.87 -6.41
C LEU A 25 -3.05 -14.97 -5.41
N ILE A 26 -4.03 -15.39 -4.61
CA ILE A 26 -3.86 -16.47 -3.64
C ILE A 26 -3.43 -17.76 -4.35
N GLN A 27 -4.08 -18.14 -5.46
CA GLN A 27 -3.66 -19.31 -6.25
C GLN A 27 -2.26 -19.15 -6.84
N ARG A 28 -1.89 -17.95 -7.30
CA ARG A 28 -0.57 -17.67 -7.88
C ARG A 28 0.55 -17.86 -6.85
N VAL A 29 0.38 -17.34 -5.63
CA VAL A 29 1.31 -17.54 -4.53
C VAL A 29 1.42 -19.03 -4.17
N ILE A 30 0.29 -19.73 -4.05
CA ILE A 30 0.30 -21.19 -3.77
C ILE A 30 0.97 -21.98 -4.90
N ALA A 31 0.78 -21.58 -6.15
CA ALA A 31 1.43 -22.20 -7.30
C ALA A 31 2.95 -22.01 -7.27
N ARG A 32 3.40 -20.79 -6.96
CA ARG A 32 4.81 -20.40 -6.89
C ARG A 32 5.54 -21.09 -5.74
N ASP A 33 5.02 -20.96 -4.52
CA ASP A 33 5.77 -21.30 -3.30
C ASP A 33 5.50 -22.72 -2.80
N PHE A 34 4.42 -23.33 -3.27
CA PHE A 34 3.97 -24.65 -2.81
C PHE A 34 3.64 -25.60 -3.96
N GLU A 35 4.10 -25.32 -5.18
CA GLU A 35 3.87 -26.13 -6.39
C GLU A 35 2.38 -26.42 -6.65
N GLY A 36 1.50 -25.49 -6.26
CA GLY A 36 0.05 -25.62 -6.38
C GLY A 36 -0.59 -26.52 -5.30
N ASN A 37 0.21 -27.03 -4.36
CA ASN A 37 -0.26 -27.92 -3.31
C ASN A 37 -0.83 -27.11 -2.13
N ALA A 38 -2.14 -26.84 -2.19
CA ALA A 38 -2.85 -26.16 -1.10
C ALA A 38 -2.71 -26.87 0.26
N SER A 39 -2.47 -28.19 0.30
CA SER A 39 -2.24 -28.91 1.56
C SER A 39 -0.83 -28.63 2.12
N ALA A 40 0.18 -28.45 1.26
CA ALA A 40 1.51 -28.03 1.66
C ALA A 40 1.50 -26.60 2.20
N PHE A 41 0.83 -25.67 1.48
CA PHE A 41 0.55 -24.32 1.98
C PHE A 41 -0.15 -24.36 3.34
N GLY A 42 -1.16 -25.21 3.51
CA GLY A 42 -1.77 -25.38 4.82
C GLY A 42 -0.75 -25.76 5.89
N ARG A 43 0.12 -26.73 5.62
CA ARG A 43 1.06 -27.22 6.63
C ARG A 43 2.13 -26.20 7.03
N SER A 44 2.44 -25.21 6.19
CA SER A 44 3.37 -24.13 6.53
C SER A 44 2.76 -23.05 7.42
N LEU A 45 1.44 -23.06 7.66
CA LEU A 45 0.77 -22.09 8.52
C LEU A 45 1.13 -22.32 9.99
N GLU A 46 2.10 -21.57 10.50
CA GLU A 46 2.47 -21.54 11.92
C GLU A 46 1.54 -20.63 12.74
N LEU A 47 0.24 -20.89 12.68
CA LEU A 47 -0.76 -20.08 13.37
C LEU A 47 -0.87 -20.49 14.85
N GLN A 48 -0.29 -19.69 15.74
CA GLN A 48 -0.40 -19.87 17.19
C GLN A 48 -1.84 -19.61 17.72
N ALA A 49 -2.69 -18.92 16.95
CA ALA A 49 -4.05 -18.52 17.32
C ALA A 49 -5.05 -18.59 16.14
N GLN A 50 -6.23 -17.96 16.28
CA GLN A 50 -7.19 -17.79 15.18
C GLN A 50 -6.60 -16.91 14.05
N PRO A 51 -6.97 -17.13 12.79
CA PRO A 51 -7.91 -18.13 12.27
C PRO A 51 -7.34 -19.56 12.30
N HIS A 52 -8.19 -20.56 12.56
CA HIS A 52 -7.76 -21.95 12.39
C HIS A 52 -7.30 -22.23 10.96
N HIS A 53 -6.30 -23.10 10.82
CA HIS A 53 -5.80 -23.67 9.56
C HIS A 53 -6.89 -23.99 8.52
N LYS A 54 -7.97 -24.68 8.94
CA LYS A 54 -9.12 -25.02 8.09
C LYS A 54 -9.82 -23.80 7.48
N THR A 55 -9.74 -22.65 8.13
CA THR A 55 -10.33 -21.38 7.67
C THR A 55 -9.46 -20.73 6.60
N VAL A 56 -8.14 -20.73 6.77
CA VAL A 56 -7.20 -20.22 5.76
C VAL A 56 -7.25 -21.09 4.51
N LEU A 57 -7.25 -22.42 4.67
CA LEU A 57 -7.44 -23.36 3.55
C LEU A 57 -8.78 -23.19 2.84
N ARG A 58 -9.82 -22.73 3.54
CA ARG A 58 -11.12 -22.45 2.93
C ARG A 58 -11.00 -21.28 1.94
N TRP A 59 -10.39 -20.17 2.37
CA TRP A 59 -10.15 -19.02 1.51
C TRP A 59 -9.22 -19.37 0.34
N ALA A 60 -8.19 -20.18 0.60
CA ALA A 60 -7.26 -20.65 -0.42
C ALA A 60 -7.85 -21.65 -1.42
N ARG A 61 -9.02 -22.24 -1.15
CA ARG A 61 -9.68 -23.20 -2.07
C ARG A 61 -10.90 -22.59 -2.77
N GLN A 62 -10.92 -21.26 -2.92
CA GLN A 62 -12.01 -20.51 -3.55
C GLN A 62 -13.39 -20.71 -2.91
N GLN A 63 -13.44 -21.16 -1.64
CA GLN A 63 -14.72 -21.20 -0.94
C GLN A 63 -15.10 -19.77 -0.52
N GLN A 64 -16.27 -19.34 -0.99
CA GLN A 64 -16.76 -17.97 -0.91
C GLN A 64 -16.67 -17.37 0.51
N GLY A 65 -16.32 -16.09 0.57
CA GLY A 65 -16.45 -15.25 1.76
C GLY A 65 -15.17 -14.50 2.12
N LEU A 66 -15.33 -13.24 2.47
CA LEU A 66 -14.25 -12.41 2.99
C LEU A 66 -13.91 -12.81 4.45
N PRO A 67 -12.68 -12.52 4.92
CA PRO A 67 -12.32 -12.66 6.32
C PRO A 67 -13.24 -11.84 7.22
N LYS A 68 -13.80 -12.42 8.28
CA LYS A 68 -14.82 -11.74 9.12
C LYS A 68 -14.23 -10.74 10.13
N SER A 69 -12.92 -10.52 10.13
CA SER A 69 -12.23 -9.57 11.00
C SER A 69 -10.90 -9.12 10.38
N PRO A 70 -10.35 -7.98 10.84
CA PRO A 70 -9.01 -7.49 10.45
C PRO A 70 -7.91 -8.54 10.66
N GLN A 71 -7.89 -9.15 11.85
CA GLN A 71 -6.87 -10.13 12.25
C GLN A 71 -6.88 -11.36 11.35
N ARG A 72 -8.04 -11.73 10.82
CA ARG A 72 -8.18 -12.87 9.90
C ARG A 72 -7.65 -12.56 8.50
N LEU A 73 -7.82 -11.31 8.04
CA LEU A 73 -7.21 -10.86 6.78
C LEU A 73 -5.70 -10.76 6.94
N LEU A 74 -5.22 -10.17 8.04
CA LEU A 74 -3.78 -10.10 8.35
C LEU A 74 -3.15 -11.49 8.43
N ALA A 75 -3.76 -12.45 9.13
CA ALA A 75 -3.21 -13.80 9.20
C ALA A 75 -3.16 -14.50 7.82
N LEU A 76 -4.09 -14.21 6.91
CA LEU A 76 -4.03 -14.71 5.53
C LEU A 76 -2.92 -14.01 4.73
N ALA A 77 -2.75 -12.70 4.93
CA ALA A 77 -1.71 -11.88 4.31
C ALA A 77 -0.30 -12.36 4.71
N GLN A 78 -0.08 -12.55 6.00
CA GLN A 78 1.16 -13.07 6.58
C GLN A 78 1.47 -14.47 6.07
N ALA A 79 0.47 -15.36 6.05
CA ALA A 79 0.62 -16.70 5.52
C ALA A 79 1.05 -16.77 4.05
N LEU A 80 0.64 -15.78 3.26
CA LEU A 80 0.96 -15.68 1.84
C LEU A 80 2.16 -14.78 1.57
N ASP A 81 2.73 -14.17 2.62
CA ASP A 81 3.73 -13.12 2.52
C ASP A 81 3.37 -12.02 1.49
N VAL A 82 2.14 -11.53 1.58
CA VAL A 82 1.57 -10.50 0.69
C VAL A 82 0.91 -9.43 1.54
N ASP A 83 0.96 -8.17 1.09
CA ASP A 83 0.26 -7.09 1.77
C ASP A 83 -1.27 -7.36 1.85
N PRO A 84 -1.92 -7.15 3.01
CA PRO A 84 -3.35 -7.45 3.18
C PRO A 84 -4.28 -6.66 2.24
N PHE A 85 -3.88 -5.47 1.78
CA PHE A 85 -4.65 -4.69 0.82
C PHE A 85 -4.64 -5.34 -0.57
N LEU A 86 -3.52 -5.93 -0.99
CA LEU A 86 -3.41 -6.64 -2.28
C LEU A 86 -4.25 -7.92 -2.32
N LEU A 87 -4.63 -8.50 -1.18
CA LEU A 87 -5.56 -9.63 -1.12
C LEU A 87 -7.02 -9.24 -1.37
N LEU A 88 -7.32 -7.95 -1.40
CA LEU A 88 -8.66 -7.42 -1.60
C LEU A 88 -8.82 -6.97 -3.05
N GLN A 89 -9.87 -7.45 -3.68
CA GLN A 89 -10.34 -6.92 -4.95
C GLN A 89 -11.38 -5.85 -4.66
N PHE A 90 -11.11 -4.63 -5.12
CA PHE A 90 -12.01 -3.48 -5.06
C PHE A 90 -12.05 -2.82 -6.44
N ASP A 91 -13.11 -2.06 -6.70
CA ASP A 91 -13.13 -1.11 -7.80
C ASP A 91 -12.34 0.15 -7.39
N PRO A 92 -11.19 0.44 -8.04
CA PRO A 92 -10.38 1.59 -7.70
C PRO A 92 -11.14 2.93 -7.79
N ALA A 93 -12.13 3.03 -8.69
CA ALA A 93 -12.94 4.24 -8.82
C ALA A 93 -13.84 4.46 -7.60
N LEU A 94 -14.43 3.39 -7.05
CA LEU A 94 -15.24 3.47 -5.83
C LEU A 94 -14.39 3.84 -4.61
N VAL A 95 -13.17 3.30 -4.50
CA VAL A 95 -12.23 3.64 -3.42
C VAL A 95 -11.87 5.13 -3.49
N LEU A 96 -11.53 5.65 -4.69
CA LEU A 96 -11.27 7.07 -4.86
C LEU A 96 -12.47 7.94 -4.51
N GLN A 97 -13.66 7.55 -4.95
CA GLN A 97 -14.88 8.28 -4.64
C GLN A 97 -15.11 8.33 -3.13
N ALA A 98 -14.84 7.24 -2.41
CA ALA A 98 -14.97 7.19 -0.96
C ALA A 98 -13.94 8.06 -0.26
N CYS A 99 -12.66 8.02 -0.66
CA CYS A 99 -11.63 8.90 -0.14
C CYS A 99 -11.96 10.39 -0.41
N ARG A 100 -12.50 10.73 -1.59
CA ARG A 100 -12.91 12.10 -1.91
C ARG A 100 -14.08 12.59 -1.07
N GLN A 101 -15.12 11.76 -0.88
CA GLN A 101 -16.30 12.15 -0.12
C GLN A 101 -15.99 12.23 1.37
N ALA A 102 -15.42 11.15 1.93
CA ALA A 102 -15.17 10.99 3.36
C ALA A 102 -13.95 11.78 3.84
N SER A 103 -13.10 12.25 2.91
CA SER A 103 -11.72 12.63 3.21
C SER A 103 -11.03 11.49 3.97
N TRP A 104 -10.62 11.75 5.21
CA TRP A 104 -9.88 10.82 6.06
C TRP A 104 -10.73 10.23 7.20
N ASN A 105 -12.05 10.51 7.20
CA ASN A 105 -12.97 10.18 8.29
C ASN A 105 -13.80 8.91 8.01
N LEU A 106 -13.43 8.15 6.98
CA LEU A 106 -14.11 6.90 6.66
C LEU A 106 -13.75 5.83 7.67
N SER A 107 -14.74 5.31 8.39
CA SER A 107 -14.59 4.04 9.10
C SER A 107 -14.71 2.90 8.10
N TRP A 108 -13.59 2.42 7.58
CA TRP A 108 -13.53 1.32 6.62
C TRP A 108 -14.16 0.03 7.17
N GLY A 109 -14.06 -0.19 8.48
CA GLY A 109 -14.73 -1.28 9.18
C GLY A 109 -16.27 -1.26 9.07
N SER A 110 -16.88 -0.10 8.80
CA SER A 110 -18.33 0.03 8.56
C SER A 110 -18.77 -0.52 7.20
N ILE A 111 -17.88 -0.53 6.21
CA ILE A 111 -18.12 -1.15 4.89
C ILE A 111 -18.01 -2.67 5.04
N HIS A 112 -16.92 -3.13 5.64
CA HIS A 112 -16.73 -4.54 5.98
C HIS A 112 -15.69 -4.69 7.10
N LYS A 113 -15.93 -5.60 8.05
CA LYS A 113 -15.06 -5.77 9.24
C LYS A 113 -13.59 -5.99 8.89
N ALA A 114 -13.28 -6.72 7.81
CA ALA A 114 -11.90 -6.95 7.36
C ALA A 114 -11.15 -5.64 7.03
N LEU A 115 -11.87 -4.64 6.51
CA LEU A 115 -11.28 -3.39 6.06
C LEU A 115 -10.90 -2.46 7.23
N ALA A 116 -11.21 -2.81 8.49
CA ALA A 116 -10.84 -1.95 9.60
C ALA A 116 -9.31 -1.83 9.78
N ILE A 117 -8.49 -2.70 9.16
CA ILE A 117 -7.03 -2.49 9.04
C ILE A 117 -6.69 -1.14 8.36
N LEU A 118 -7.53 -0.71 7.41
CA LEU A 118 -7.30 0.51 6.64
C LEU A 118 -7.58 1.78 7.46
N ASN A 119 -8.25 1.67 8.60
CA ASN A 119 -8.47 2.83 9.48
C ASN A 119 -7.14 3.37 10.01
N GLY A 120 -6.17 2.51 10.32
CA GLY A 120 -4.85 2.97 10.80
C GLY A 120 -3.97 3.53 9.68
N LEU A 121 -4.16 3.04 8.45
CA LEU A 121 -3.35 3.43 7.29
C LEU A 121 -3.90 4.67 6.58
N LEU A 122 -5.23 4.83 6.55
CA LEU A 122 -5.95 5.82 5.73
C LEU A 122 -6.68 6.90 6.55
N ALA A 123 -6.40 7.03 7.84
CA ALA A 123 -6.91 8.11 8.69
C ALA A 123 -5.86 9.19 8.96
N LEU A 124 -6.33 10.36 9.43
CA LEU A 124 -5.44 11.36 10.01
C LEU A 124 -4.94 10.89 11.37
N THR A 125 -3.64 10.94 11.60
CA THR A 125 -3.05 10.60 12.90
C THR A 125 -1.92 11.53 13.31
N PRO A 126 -1.85 11.98 14.58
CA PRO A 126 -0.71 12.73 15.10
C PRO A 126 0.42 11.79 15.57
N GLU A 127 0.12 10.50 15.68
CA GLU A 127 1.01 9.45 16.17
C GLU A 127 2.01 9.03 15.06
N ALA A 128 2.87 8.07 15.38
CA ALA A 128 3.72 7.45 14.37
C ALA A 128 2.84 6.74 13.33
N TRP A 129 3.15 6.98 12.05
CA TRP A 129 2.52 6.30 10.92
C TRP A 129 3.63 5.66 10.08
N PRO A 130 3.44 4.44 9.57
CA PRO A 130 2.29 3.55 9.74
C PRO A 130 2.19 2.91 11.14
N PRO A 131 1.02 2.33 11.52
CA PRO A 131 0.86 1.67 12.83
C PRO A 131 1.71 0.39 12.94
N PRO A 132 2.52 0.23 14.00
CA PRO A 132 3.44 -0.91 14.13
C PRO A 132 2.72 -2.26 14.23
N GLU A 133 1.50 -2.30 14.76
CA GLU A 133 0.73 -3.52 14.99
C GLU A 133 0.40 -4.28 13.69
N LEU A 134 0.43 -3.58 12.55
CA LEU A 134 0.22 -4.19 11.24
C LEU A 134 1.46 -4.96 10.73
N ALA A 135 2.66 -4.56 11.15
CA ALA A 135 3.92 -5.19 10.75
C ALA A 135 4.34 -6.34 11.68
N GLU A 136 3.76 -6.45 12.89
CA GLU A 136 4.15 -7.44 13.92
C GLU A 136 4.20 -8.90 13.44
N GLY A 137 3.36 -9.29 12.46
CA GLY A 137 3.38 -10.66 11.92
C GLY A 137 4.03 -10.81 10.54
N PHE A 138 4.71 -9.77 10.06
CA PHE A 138 5.67 -9.84 8.96
C PHE A 138 7.08 -9.87 9.57
N ASP A 139 8.01 -9.02 9.12
CA ASP A 139 9.35 -8.91 9.70
C ASP A 139 9.40 -8.16 11.05
N GLY A 140 8.23 -7.82 11.62
CA GLY A 140 8.09 -7.16 12.90
C GLY A 140 8.18 -5.63 12.84
N GLU A 141 8.58 -5.07 11.70
CA GLU A 141 8.66 -3.63 11.47
C GLU A 141 8.26 -3.23 10.05
N TRP A 142 7.96 -1.95 9.87
CA TRP A 142 7.72 -1.37 8.56
C TRP A 142 9.03 -0.91 7.94
N TYR A 143 9.25 -1.24 6.67
CA TYR A 143 10.26 -0.58 5.87
C TYR A 143 9.75 0.81 5.54
N CYS A 144 10.45 1.85 6.00
CA CYS A 144 10.04 3.24 5.85
C CYS A 144 11.19 4.08 5.29
N GLU A 145 10.87 4.93 4.33
CA GLU A 145 11.79 5.93 3.77
C GLU A 145 11.14 7.32 3.85
N ASP A 146 11.83 8.24 4.52
CA ASP A 146 11.38 9.61 4.73
C ASP A 146 12.10 10.56 3.77
N PHE A 147 11.36 11.50 3.19
CA PHE A 147 11.95 12.56 2.40
C PHE A 147 11.29 13.92 2.69
N VAL A 148 12.13 14.95 2.70
CA VAL A 148 11.75 16.31 3.09
C VAL A 148 11.76 17.24 1.88
N HIS A 149 10.67 17.98 1.73
CA HIS A 149 10.59 19.13 0.85
C HIS A 149 10.98 20.39 1.61
N ASP A 150 12.14 20.96 1.28
CA ASP A 150 12.54 22.31 1.70
C ASP A 150 12.16 23.34 0.62
N PRO A 151 11.18 24.23 0.86
CA PRO A 151 10.76 25.25 -0.09
C PRO A 151 11.83 26.32 -0.37
N ARG A 152 12.99 26.30 0.33
CA ARG A 152 14.16 27.12 0.01
C ARG A 152 15.00 26.51 -1.12
N ALA A 153 14.98 25.19 -1.28
CA ALA A 153 15.70 24.47 -2.34
C ALA A 153 14.94 24.47 -3.69
N GLY A 154 13.66 24.81 -3.69
CA GLY A 154 12.81 24.92 -4.88
C GLY A 154 11.34 24.96 -4.48
N ARG A 155 10.44 25.36 -5.39
CA ARG A 155 8.98 25.32 -5.16
C ARG A 155 8.27 25.04 -6.48
N HIS A 156 7.10 24.43 -6.40
CA HIS A 156 6.21 24.18 -7.54
C HIS A 156 6.86 23.34 -8.64
N PHE A 157 7.50 22.25 -8.26
CA PHE A 157 8.14 21.31 -9.19
C PHE A 157 7.79 19.87 -8.81
N PHE A 158 7.93 18.96 -9.76
CA PHE A 158 7.85 17.52 -9.49
C PHE A 158 9.22 17.00 -9.11
N GLN A 159 9.29 16.27 -8.01
CA GLN A 159 10.49 15.53 -7.62
C GLN A 159 10.28 14.05 -7.92
N ALA A 160 11.19 13.48 -8.71
CA ALA A 160 11.24 12.05 -8.98
C ALA A 160 11.99 11.29 -7.87
N PHE A 161 11.47 10.13 -7.52
CA PHE A 161 12.11 9.15 -6.65
C PHE A 161 12.11 7.82 -7.36
N GLU A 162 13.27 7.20 -7.42
CA GLU A 162 13.40 5.83 -7.88
C GLU A 162 13.19 4.87 -6.71
N VAL A 163 12.45 3.81 -6.97
CA VAL A 163 12.18 2.73 -6.05
C VAL A 163 12.84 1.46 -6.57
N LEU A 164 13.59 0.80 -5.70
CA LEU A 164 14.11 -0.53 -5.92
C LEU A 164 13.29 -1.49 -5.06
N PRO A 165 12.39 -2.31 -5.66
CA PRO A 165 11.64 -3.32 -4.94
C PRO A 165 12.55 -4.38 -4.30
N GLU A 166 11.99 -5.22 -3.43
CA GLU A 166 12.73 -6.37 -2.92
C GLU A 166 13.13 -7.30 -4.06
N HIS A 167 14.41 -7.66 -4.11
CA HIS A 167 14.96 -8.60 -5.08
C HIS A 167 15.39 -9.88 -4.39
N PHE A 168 14.98 -11.01 -4.95
CA PHE A 168 15.48 -12.33 -4.57
C PHE A 168 16.68 -12.68 -5.43
N TYR A 169 17.73 -13.16 -4.76
CA TYR A 169 18.97 -13.59 -5.39
C TYR A 169 19.18 -15.07 -5.13
N ALA A 170 19.61 -15.79 -6.16
CA ALA A 170 20.04 -17.17 -6.03
C ALA A 170 21.30 -17.27 -5.15
N PRO A 171 21.65 -18.47 -4.62
CA PRO A 171 22.84 -18.67 -3.78
C PRO A 171 24.16 -18.18 -4.42
N GLU A 172 24.24 -18.16 -5.75
CA GLU A 172 25.40 -17.68 -6.50
C GLU A 172 25.43 -16.15 -6.68
N GLY A 173 24.46 -15.42 -6.12
CA GLY A 173 24.39 -13.96 -6.12
C GLY A 173 23.81 -13.33 -7.40
N HIS A 174 23.25 -14.12 -8.31
CA HIS A 174 22.54 -13.58 -9.48
C HIS A 174 21.09 -13.28 -9.14
N PHE A 175 20.55 -12.22 -9.76
CA PHE A 175 19.13 -11.85 -9.63
C PHE A 175 18.25 -12.97 -10.18
N GLU A 176 17.30 -13.43 -9.35
CA GLU A 176 16.33 -14.44 -9.73
C GLU A 176 14.99 -13.80 -10.11
N ALA A 177 14.42 -13.01 -9.20
CA ALA A 177 13.16 -12.33 -9.40
C ALA A 177 13.02 -11.12 -8.48
N ALA A 178 12.25 -10.13 -8.89
CA ALA A 178 11.74 -9.10 -8.00
C ALA A 178 10.47 -9.61 -7.31
N ARG A 179 10.17 -9.08 -6.11
CA ARG A 179 8.89 -9.34 -5.44
C ARG A 179 7.73 -8.87 -6.32
N ASP A 180 6.83 -9.80 -6.62
CA ASP A 180 5.61 -9.56 -7.38
C ASP A 180 4.45 -10.35 -6.72
N PRO A 181 3.42 -9.68 -6.18
CA PRO A 181 3.23 -8.22 -6.12
C PRO A 181 3.90 -7.55 -4.90
N GLN A 182 4.12 -6.24 -4.95
CA GLN A 182 4.56 -5.42 -3.81
C GLN A 182 3.77 -4.10 -3.75
N LEU A 183 3.44 -3.63 -2.54
CA LEU A 183 2.67 -2.40 -2.30
C LEU A 183 3.46 -1.44 -1.42
N TRP A 184 3.33 -0.15 -1.72
CA TRP A 184 3.83 0.95 -0.91
C TRP A 184 2.72 1.94 -0.59
N TYR A 185 2.65 2.33 0.67
CA TYR A 185 1.79 3.39 1.18
C TYR A 185 2.58 4.69 1.21
N LEU A 186 1.95 5.79 0.82
CA LEU A 186 2.53 7.10 0.93
C LEU A 186 1.65 8.00 1.80
N ALA A 187 2.27 8.73 2.71
CA ALA A 187 1.64 9.77 3.51
C ALA A 187 2.55 11.00 3.60
N TYR A 188 1.97 12.13 3.98
CA TYR A 188 2.73 13.36 4.19
C TYR A 188 2.18 14.17 5.37
N ARG A 189 3.00 15.08 5.89
CA ARG A 189 2.59 16.08 6.87
C ARG A 189 3.35 17.38 6.64
N ASP A 190 2.69 18.48 6.96
CA ASP A 190 3.33 19.80 7.00
C ASP A 190 4.33 19.85 8.17
N ILE A 191 5.49 20.49 7.95
CA ILE A 191 6.57 20.61 8.93
C ILE A 191 7.11 22.04 9.03
N SER A 192 7.83 22.32 10.11
CA SER A 192 8.61 23.54 10.33
C SER A 192 10.11 23.23 10.20
N LEU A 193 10.82 24.05 9.42
CA LEU A 193 12.28 23.99 9.24
C LEU A 193 12.98 25.19 9.93
N LYS A 194 12.43 25.64 11.07
CA LYS A 194 12.98 26.78 11.83
C LYS A 194 14.15 26.40 12.73
N GLN A 195 14.21 25.14 13.15
CA GLN A 195 15.27 24.57 13.99
C GLN A 195 16.13 23.63 13.14
N ASP A 196 17.16 23.04 13.74
CA ASP A 196 18.06 22.11 13.06
C ASP A 196 17.35 20.82 12.63
N GLU A 197 16.24 20.45 13.28
CA GLU A 197 15.43 19.27 12.98
C GLU A 197 14.01 19.64 12.49
N PRO A 198 13.43 18.88 11.52
CA PRO A 198 12.05 19.03 11.08
C PRO A 198 11.03 18.80 12.20
N GLU A 199 10.24 19.82 12.54
CA GLU A 199 9.16 19.70 13.54
C GLU A 199 7.79 19.51 12.86
N PRO A 200 6.95 18.54 13.29
CA PRO A 200 5.62 18.36 12.71
C PRO A 200 4.67 19.51 13.07
N LEU A 201 4.00 20.07 12.05
CA LEU A 201 2.95 21.09 12.22
C LEU A 201 1.54 20.53 12.06
N SER A 202 1.41 19.29 11.59
CA SER A 202 0.13 18.67 11.28
C SER A 202 0.16 17.16 11.43
N TYR A 203 -1.03 16.56 11.36
CA TYR A 203 -1.26 15.12 11.29
C TYR A 203 -0.64 14.53 10.02
N TRP A 204 -0.23 13.26 10.08
CA TRP A 204 -0.02 12.46 8.89
C TRP A 204 -1.31 12.38 8.07
N ARG A 205 -1.19 12.68 6.78
CA ARG A 205 -2.26 12.64 5.80
C ARG A 205 -1.92 11.55 4.78
N PRO A 206 -2.77 10.54 4.62
CA PRO A 206 -2.60 9.56 3.54
C PRO A 206 -2.56 10.27 2.20
N PHE A 207 -1.62 9.89 1.34
CA PHE A 207 -1.40 10.54 0.05
C PHE A 207 -1.87 9.65 -1.11
N GLY A 208 -1.48 8.38 -1.06
CA GLY A 208 -1.90 7.38 -2.02
C GLY A 208 -1.12 6.08 -1.85
N LEU A 209 -1.28 5.20 -2.83
CA LEU A 209 -0.67 3.88 -2.91
C LEU A 209 0.04 3.73 -4.25
N ILE A 210 1.13 3.00 -4.24
CA ILE A 210 1.78 2.47 -5.44
C ILE A 210 1.88 0.97 -5.27
N TRP A 211 1.65 0.19 -6.33
CA TRP A 211 1.97 -1.22 -6.31
C TRP A 211 2.46 -1.70 -7.66
N THR A 212 3.24 -2.78 -7.61
CA THR A 212 3.62 -3.57 -8.77
C THR A 212 2.80 -4.85 -8.78
N GLU A 213 2.30 -5.22 -9.95
CA GLU A 213 1.75 -6.56 -10.17
C GLU A 213 1.87 -6.96 -11.64
N ASN A 214 2.39 -8.16 -11.93
CA ASN A 214 2.47 -8.74 -13.28
C ASN A 214 3.10 -7.77 -14.30
N GLN A 215 4.27 -7.21 -13.97
CA GLN A 215 4.96 -6.19 -14.78
C GLN A 215 4.15 -4.91 -15.02
N ARG A 216 3.20 -4.58 -14.15
CA ARG A 216 2.47 -3.31 -14.19
C ARG A 216 2.71 -2.53 -12.92
N LEU A 217 3.09 -1.28 -13.09
CA LEU A 217 3.12 -0.26 -12.05
C LEU A 217 1.77 0.43 -12.02
N GLN A 218 1.19 0.56 -10.82
CA GLN A 218 -0.11 1.17 -10.62
C GLN A 218 -0.02 2.17 -9.49
N LEU A 219 -0.71 3.29 -9.65
CA LEU A 219 -0.82 4.36 -8.66
C LEU A 219 -2.28 4.69 -8.40
N LEU A 220 -2.58 4.88 -7.11
CA LEU A 220 -3.88 5.35 -6.62
C LEU A 220 -3.65 6.53 -5.67
N GLN A 221 -3.86 7.75 -6.13
CA GLN A 221 -3.79 8.95 -5.31
C GLN A 221 -5.15 9.29 -4.73
N PHE A 222 -5.24 9.41 -3.40
CA PHE A 222 -6.53 9.56 -2.70
C PHE A 222 -7.28 10.87 -2.98
N SER A 223 -6.65 11.83 -3.66
CA SER A 223 -7.31 13.02 -4.20
C SER A 223 -8.20 12.73 -5.42
N GLY A 224 -8.08 11.55 -6.03
CA GLY A 224 -8.89 11.14 -7.18
C GLY A 224 -8.14 10.85 -8.47
N LEU A 225 -6.81 10.65 -8.41
CA LEU A 225 -6.00 10.36 -9.59
C LEU A 225 -5.58 8.88 -9.61
N GLN A 226 -5.59 8.29 -10.79
CA GLN A 226 -5.03 6.97 -11.08
C GLN A 226 -3.99 7.13 -12.18
N ASP A 227 -2.91 6.37 -12.08
CA ASP A 227 -1.87 6.33 -13.11
C ASP A 227 -1.31 4.91 -13.20
N ALA A 228 -0.73 4.56 -14.34
CA ALA A 228 -0.14 3.25 -14.55
C ALA A 228 0.94 3.27 -15.63
N ALA A 229 1.93 2.41 -15.46
CA ALA A 229 2.98 2.18 -16.45
C ALA A 229 3.30 0.67 -16.56
N GLU A 230 3.92 0.27 -17.66
CA GLU A 230 4.50 -1.06 -17.80
C GLU A 230 5.90 -1.06 -17.18
N LEU A 231 6.21 -2.10 -16.40
CA LEU A 231 7.49 -2.25 -15.74
C LEU A 231 8.52 -2.90 -16.67
N ASN A 232 9.77 -2.53 -16.48
CA ASN A 232 10.91 -3.24 -17.05
C ASN A 232 11.12 -4.59 -16.31
N PRO A 233 11.87 -5.53 -16.89
CA PRO A 233 12.13 -6.84 -16.27
C PRO A 233 12.85 -6.79 -14.91
N ASP A 234 13.59 -5.71 -14.64
CA ASP A 234 14.24 -5.47 -13.35
C ASP A 234 13.29 -4.85 -12.31
N CYS A 235 12.03 -4.60 -12.67
CA CYS A 235 10.97 -4.03 -11.85
C CYS A 235 11.32 -2.69 -11.17
N ARG A 236 12.39 -2.01 -11.57
CA ARG A 236 12.74 -0.67 -11.10
C ARG A 236 11.78 0.34 -11.70
N PHE A 237 11.38 1.31 -10.89
CA PHE A 237 10.47 2.35 -11.35
C PHE A 237 10.72 3.67 -10.64
N ALA A 238 10.16 4.73 -11.20
CA ALA A 238 10.13 6.04 -10.57
C ALA A 238 8.69 6.43 -10.22
N PHE A 239 8.52 7.21 -9.16
CA PHE A 239 7.32 8.00 -8.96
C PHE A 239 7.67 9.47 -8.78
N GLU A 240 6.74 10.33 -9.16
CA GLU A 240 6.92 11.77 -9.05
C GLU A 240 5.91 12.37 -8.06
N VAL A 241 6.39 13.23 -7.16
CA VAL A 241 5.57 13.96 -6.20
C VAL A 241 5.69 15.46 -6.44
N PHE A 242 4.55 16.16 -6.45
CA PHE A 242 4.55 17.62 -6.55
C PHE A 242 4.96 18.28 -5.23
N PHE A 243 6.05 19.04 -5.26
CA PHE A 243 6.54 19.84 -4.14
C PHE A 243 5.97 21.25 -4.21
N GLY A 244 5.03 21.53 -3.30
CA GLY A 244 4.29 22.79 -3.23
C GLY A 244 5.07 23.96 -2.60
N GLN A 245 4.34 24.93 -2.06
CA GLN A 245 4.92 26.15 -1.48
C GLN A 245 5.46 25.96 -0.06
N GLY A 246 4.84 25.06 0.73
CA GLY A 246 5.18 24.82 2.13
C GLY A 246 6.19 23.69 2.30
N ALA A 247 6.85 23.66 3.45
CA ALA A 247 7.70 22.54 3.83
C ALA A 247 6.84 21.34 4.23
N ALA A 248 7.20 20.16 3.72
CA ALA A 248 6.48 18.93 3.99
C ALA A 248 7.47 17.78 4.19
N MET A 249 7.10 16.85 5.05
CA MET A 249 7.74 15.55 5.17
C MET A 249 6.81 14.51 4.57
N PHE A 250 7.35 13.70 3.69
CA PHE A 250 6.69 12.55 3.12
C PHE A 250 7.32 11.29 3.68
N ARG A 251 6.51 10.25 3.81
CA ARG A 251 6.93 8.91 4.19
C ARG A 251 6.36 7.92 3.20
N MET A 252 7.22 7.09 2.65
CA MET A 252 6.86 5.88 1.93
C MET A 252 7.06 4.69 2.85
N ALA A 253 6.10 3.78 2.91
CA ALA A 253 6.17 2.62 3.78
C ALA A 253 5.69 1.36 3.06
N SER A 254 6.32 0.23 3.35
CA SER A 254 5.94 -1.10 2.86
C SER A 254 6.12 -2.14 3.96
N LEU A 255 5.32 -3.20 3.90
CA LEU A 255 5.52 -4.38 4.76
C LEU A 255 6.70 -5.25 4.29
N HIS A 256 7.26 -4.95 3.12
CA HIS A 256 8.37 -5.67 2.51
C HIS A 256 9.55 -4.74 2.26
N PRO A 257 10.80 -5.23 2.27
CA PRO A 257 11.98 -4.44 1.97
C PRO A 257 11.88 -3.66 0.66
N PHE A 258 12.42 -2.44 0.65
CA PHE A 258 12.65 -1.66 -0.56
C PHE A 258 13.73 -0.60 -0.30
N GLU A 259 14.29 -0.05 -1.37
CA GLU A 259 15.15 1.13 -1.29
C GLU A 259 14.51 2.30 -2.04
N LEU A 260 14.73 3.52 -1.54
CA LEU A 260 14.26 4.75 -2.15
C LEU A 260 15.45 5.68 -2.40
N GLN A 261 15.56 6.18 -3.62
CA GLN A 261 16.56 7.20 -3.93
C GLN A 261 15.97 8.37 -4.69
N ARG A 262 16.38 9.59 -4.30
CA ARG A 262 16.03 10.80 -5.02
C ARG A 262 16.82 10.83 -6.33
N VAL A 263 16.12 10.93 -7.47
CA VAL A 263 16.76 10.99 -8.79
C VAL A 263 16.50 12.35 -9.44
N SER A 264 17.47 12.82 -10.22
CA SER A 264 17.26 13.98 -11.08
C SER A 264 16.43 13.60 -12.32
N ASP A 265 15.96 14.57 -13.10
CA ASP A 265 15.14 14.37 -14.31
C ASP A 265 15.75 13.38 -15.34
N THR A 266 17.03 13.02 -15.19
CA THR A 266 17.75 12.04 -16.01
C THR A 266 17.32 10.58 -15.82
N ALA A 267 16.39 10.25 -14.90
CA ALA A 267 15.74 8.93 -14.86
C ALA A 267 14.74 8.74 -16.03
N ALA A 268 15.10 9.21 -17.23
CA ALA A 268 14.23 9.24 -18.42
C ALA A 268 13.69 7.84 -18.77
N ASP A 269 14.49 6.80 -18.54
CA ASP A 269 14.24 5.46 -19.04
C ASP A 269 13.47 4.55 -18.06
N LEU A 270 13.17 5.01 -16.85
CA LEU A 270 12.39 4.23 -15.89
C LEU A 270 10.88 4.37 -16.16
N PRO A 271 10.12 3.26 -16.06
CA PRO A 271 8.67 3.29 -15.89
C PRO A 271 8.30 4.27 -14.79
N ARG A 272 7.29 5.10 -15.02
CA ARG A 272 6.93 6.17 -14.09
C ARG A 272 5.44 6.34 -13.90
N VAL A 273 5.09 6.71 -12.67
CA VAL A 273 3.75 7.19 -12.30
C VAL A 273 3.86 8.51 -11.55
N ARG A 274 2.83 9.36 -11.63
CA ARG A 274 2.88 10.71 -11.05
C ARG A 274 1.74 10.95 -10.07
N PHE A 275 2.10 11.38 -8.85
CA PHE A 275 1.17 12.02 -7.93
C PHE A 275 0.92 13.45 -8.37
N GLY A 276 -0.14 13.65 -9.15
CA GLY A 276 -0.47 14.92 -9.79
C GLY A 276 -1.72 15.59 -9.23
N PHE A 277 -2.30 16.42 -10.09
CA PHE A 277 -3.62 16.99 -9.91
C PHE A 277 -4.57 16.25 -10.87
N PRO A 278 -5.81 15.94 -10.45
CA PRO A 278 -6.81 15.46 -11.40
C PRO A 278 -6.98 16.46 -12.53
N GLU A 279 -6.97 15.99 -13.78
CA GLU A 279 -7.27 16.81 -14.97
C GLU A 279 -8.73 17.26 -15.03
#